data_AF-A0A9W8L7Y7-F1
#
_entry.id   AF-A0A9W8L7Y7-F1
#
_cell.length_a   1.000
_cell.length_b   1.000
_cell.length_c   1.000
_cell.angle_alpha   90.00
_cell.angle_beta   90.00
_cell.angle_gamma   90.00
#
_symmetry.space_group_name_H-M   'P 1'
#
loop_
_entity.id
_entity.type
_entity.pdbx_description
1 polymer ?
#
loop_
_entity_poly.entity_id
_entity_poly.type
_entity_poly.pdbx_seq_one_letter_code
_entity_poly.pdbx_strand_id
1 'polypeptide(L)'
;MAPMVNEVRVANDHELGKMLQRQGAQFVDLVRRLFGIVDTTVISGFSTSLLGFMHFELVCNLVCLEFWVDSNVDEILSLIRRNTPTLQTLEILLYLVIDFTGLFRNPDDGGYLEYPCLHTLKLVSFDGSTSSQMSTRKSVVPFPRLRKLVLSMVYPFGDDVLFRGNATTFEYVKLVPCTKLVEVLKQYKVFTPISHPKLQCVIFNTLLGPVSDVFVSTDTYLRFALSIAPGASVREIPNLS
;
A
#
# COMPACT_ATOMS: atom_id res chain seq x y z
N MET A 1 -6.55 -10.45 28.74
CA MET A 1 -7.79 -9.93 28.14
C MET A 1 -7.47 -9.57 26.70
N ALA A 2 -8.16 -10.14 25.71
CA ALA A 2 -7.90 -9.80 24.31
C ALA A 2 -8.62 -8.47 23.97
N PRO A 3 -8.01 -7.56 23.20
CA PRO A 3 -8.66 -6.31 22.80
C PRO A 3 -9.88 -6.61 21.91
N MET A 4 -10.98 -5.89 22.16
CA MET A 4 -12.20 -6.00 21.36
C MET A 4 -11.96 -5.29 20.02
N VAL A 5 -11.92 -6.04 18.92
CA VAL A 5 -11.74 -5.50 17.57
C VAL A 5 -13.11 -5.24 16.96
N ASN A 6 -13.44 -3.98 16.68
CA ASN A 6 -14.61 -3.63 15.89
C ASN A 6 -14.20 -3.37 14.44
N GLU A 7 -14.84 -4.09 13.53
CA GLU A 7 -14.62 -3.96 12.08
C GLU A 7 -15.72 -3.09 11.48
N VAL A 8 -15.35 -1.95 10.90
CA VAL A 8 -16.27 -1.09 10.16
C VAL A 8 -16.09 -1.39 8.67
N ARG A 9 -16.93 -2.28 8.15
CA ARG A 9 -17.06 -2.51 6.71
C ARG A 9 -18.16 -1.64 6.15
N VAL A 10 -17.84 -0.84 5.15
CA VAL A 10 -18.84 -0.07 4.43
C VAL A 10 -19.20 -0.80 3.15
N ALA A 11 -20.49 -1.07 2.97
CA ALA A 11 -21.01 -1.73 1.79
C ALA A 11 -21.15 -0.73 0.64
N ASN A 12 -20.63 -1.10 -0.53
CA ASN A 12 -20.85 -0.57 -1.88
C ASN A 12 -21.16 0.94 -2.00
N ASP A 13 -20.24 1.71 -2.58
CA ASP A 13 -20.28 3.18 -2.70
C ASP A 13 -21.64 3.75 -3.16
N HIS A 14 -22.36 3.02 -4.02
CA HIS A 14 -23.65 3.44 -4.55
C HIS A 14 -24.80 3.44 -3.50
N GLU A 15 -24.84 2.45 -2.62
CA GLU A 15 -25.86 2.36 -1.56
C GLU A 15 -25.52 3.32 -0.41
N LEU A 16 -24.23 3.48 -0.10
CA LEU A 16 -23.78 4.41 0.91
C LEU A 16 -24.01 5.87 0.51
N GLY A 17 -23.78 6.24 -0.75
CA GLY A 17 -24.08 7.59 -1.24
C GLY A 17 -25.56 7.97 -1.05
N LYS A 18 -26.47 7.01 -1.26
CA LYS A 18 -27.92 7.19 -1.00
C LYS A 18 -28.24 7.27 0.50
N MET A 19 -27.56 6.49 1.34
CA MET A 19 -27.72 6.55 2.80
C MET A 19 -27.22 7.89 3.36
N LEU A 20 -26.07 8.37 2.91
CA LEU A 20 -25.45 9.62 3.38
C LEU A 20 -26.27 10.85 2.98
N GLN A 21 -26.82 10.88 1.76
CA GLN A 21 -27.76 11.93 1.36
C GLN A 21 -29.02 11.98 2.22
N ARG A 22 -29.46 10.84 2.77
CA ARG A 22 -30.70 10.75 3.56
C ARG A 22 -30.48 10.93 5.07
N GLN A 23 -29.29 10.63 5.58
CA GLN A 23 -29.02 10.52 7.01
C GLN A 23 -27.68 11.10 7.47
N GLY A 24 -27.09 12.05 6.73
CA GLY A 24 -25.74 12.58 6.99
C GLY A 24 -25.43 12.88 8.47
N ALA A 25 -26.33 13.53 9.21
CA ALA A 25 -26.13 13.81 10.64
C ALA A 25 -26.13 12.54 11.52
N GLN A 26 -26.99 11.55 11.23
CA GLN A 26 -27.03 10.28 11.97
C GLN A 26 -25.85 9.38 11.63
N PHE A 27 -25.36 9.43 10.39
CA PHE A 27 -24.15 8.71 9.99
C PHE A 27 -22.91 9.31 10.64
N VAL A 28 -22.77 10.64 10.67
CA VAL A 28 -21.67 11.31 11.37
C VAL A 28 -21.69 10.99 12.86
N ASP A 29 -22.87 10.97 13.49
CA ASP A 29 -22.99 10.59 14.91
C ASP A 29 -22.70 9.09 15.14
N LEU A 30 -23.11 8.22 14.21
CA LEU A 30 -22.77 6.79 14.25
C LEU A 30 -21.27 6.57 14.11
N VAL A 31 -20.61 7.21 13.14
CA VAL A 31 -19.16 7.23 12.95
C VAL A 31 -18.50 7.74 14.24
N ARG A 32 -18.94 8.89 14.77
CA ARG A 32 -18.37 9.44 16.02
C ARG A 32 -18.50 8.48 17.21
N ARG A 33 -19.63 7.78 17.33
CA ARG A 33 -19.83 6.74 18.37
C ARG A 33 -18.98 5.50 18.10
N LEU A 34 -18.85 5.08 16.85
CA LEU A 34 -18.03 3.93 16.47
C LEU A 34 -16.53 4.20 16.64
N PHE A 35 -16.07 5.43 16.43
CA PHE A 35 -14.66 5.81 16.57
C PHE A 35 -14.30 6.36 17.96
N GLY A 36 -15.27 6.88 18.73
CA GLY A 36 -15.03 7.40 20.08
C GLY A 36 -15.01 6.36 21.19
N ILE A 37 -15.35 5.09 20.91
CA ILE A 37 -15.56 4.05 21.92
C ILE A 37 -14.46 2.96 21.91
N VAL A 38 -13.59 2.90 20.89
CA VAL A 38 -12.76 1.69 20.65
C VAL A 38 -11.28 2.00 20.48
N ASP A 39 -10.44 1.18 21.13
CA ASP A 39 -8.98 1.28 21.10
C ASP A 39 -8.34 0.78 19.79
N THR A 40 -9.11 0.12 18.92
CA THR A 40 -8.61 -0.45 17.67
C THR A 40 -9.68 -0.45 16.60
N THR A 41 -9.40 0.16 15.45
CA THR A 41 -10.36 0.24 14.35
C THR A 41 -9.78 -0.27 13.03
N VAL A 42 -10.60 -1.04 12.33
CA VAL A 42 -10.41 -1.45 10.94
C VAL A 42 -11.36 -0.63 10.09
N ILE A 43 -10.81 0.08 9.11
CA ILE A 43 -11.56 0.85 8.11
C ILE A 43 -11.30 0.20 6.75
N SER A 44 -12.34 -0.27 6.07
CA SER A 44 -12.22 -0.88 4.74
C SER A 44 -13.34 -0.46 3.80
N GLY A 45 -13.01 -0.25 2.52
CA GLY A 45 -13.98 -0.07 1.44
C GLY A 45 -14.56 1.34 1.34
N PHE A 46 -13.76 2.37 1.58
CA PHE A 46 -14.20 3.77 1.51
C PHE A 46 -13.66 4.47 0.26
N SER A 47 -14.56 5.11 -0.52
CA SER A 47 -14.20 6.15 -1.48
C SER A 47 -13.86 7.47 -0.78
N THR A 48 -12.89 8.20 -1.33
CA THR A 48 -12.48 9.52 -0.86
C THR A 48 -13.56 10.61 -0.98
N SER A 49 -14.59 10.39 -1.80
CA SER A 49 -15.74 11.30 -1.89
C SER A 49 -16.55 11.40 -0.58
N LEU A 50 -16.43 10.39 0.28
CA LEU A 50 -17.13 10.30 1.57
C LEU A 50 -16.41 11.01 2.70
N LEU A 51 -15.16 11.42 2.47
CA LEU A 51 -14.27 11.97 3.48
C LEU A 51 -14.68 13.36 3.95
N GLY A 52 -15.36 14.13 3.09
CA GLY A 52 -15.87 15.45 3.46
C GLY A 52 -16.83 15.42 4.65
N PHE A 53 -17.37 14.24 5.00
CA PHE A 53 -18.26 14.05 6.13
C PHE A 53 -17.57 13.47 7.37
N MET A 54 -16.32 13.00 7.27
CA MET A 54 -15.61 12.37 8.38
C MET A 54 -14.59 13.33 9.01
N HIS A 55 -14.75 13.58 10.31
CA HIS A 55 -13.74 14.28 11.11
C HIS A 55 -12.56 13.34 11.42
N PHE A 56 -11.72 13.09 10.42
CA PHE A 56 -10.56 12.20 10.55
C PHE A 56 -9.61 12.58 11.66
N GLU A 57 -9.59 13.87 12.03
CA GLU A 57 -8.86 14.41 13.18
C GLU A 57 -9.02 13.59 14.47
N LEU A 58 -10.18 12.95 14.64
CA LEU A 58 -10.50 12.17 15.83
C LEU A 58 -10.12 10.68 15.71
N VAL A 59 -9.76 10.21 14.53
CA VAL A 59 -9.45 8.80 14.29
C VAL A 59 -7.96 8.54 14.57
N CYS A 60 -7.71 7.77 15.63
CA CYS A 60 -6.39 7.34 16.07
C CYS A 60 -6.36 5.81 16.29
N ASN A 61 -5.17 5.25 16.41
CA ASN A 61 -4.93 3.82 16.64
C ASN A 61 -5.52 2.89 15.55
N LEU A 62 -5.58 3.34 14.30
CA LEU A 62 -5.95 2.48 13.17
C LEU A 62 -4.92 1.38 13.00
N VAL A 63 -5.44 0.15 12.85
CA VAL A 63 -4.63 -1.05 12.62
C VAL A 63 -4.73 -1.52 11.16
N CYS A 64 -5.88 -1.31 10.52
CA CYS A 64 -6.08 -1.67 9.13
C CYS A 64 -6.82 -0.54 8.42
N LEU A 65 -6.30 -0.13 7.28
CA LEU A 65 -6.87 0.90 6.43
C LEU A 65 -6.85 0.45 4.97
N GLU A 66 -8.03 0.29 4.38
CA GLU A 66 -8.24 0.00 2.96
C GLU A 66 -9.17 1.06 2.35
N PHE A 67 -8.69 1.75 1.31
CA PHE A 67 -9.44 2.87 0.72
C PHE A 67 -9.13 3.06 -0.76
N TRP A 68 -10.07 3.75 -1.40
CA TRP A 68 -10.10 4.03 -2.82
C TRP A 68 -9.91 5.53 -2.99
N VAL A 69 -8.87 5.92 -3.72
CA VAL A 69 -8.50 7.31 -3.95
C VAL A 69 -8.98 7.76 -5.32
N ASP A 70 -9.97 8.64 -5.29
CA ASP A 70 -10.50 9.39 -6.42
C ASP A 70 -10.26 10.91 -6.27
N SER A 71 -10.14 11.42 -5.05
CA SER A 71 -10.04 12.84 -4.68
C SER A 71 -9.47 12.97 -3.26
N ASN A 72 -9.25 14.18 -2.73
CA ASN A 72 -8.91 14.41 -1.31
C ASN A 72 -7.73 13.58 -0.78
N VAL A 73 -6.66 13.53 -1.56
CA VAL A 73 -5.47 12.72 -1.26
C VAL A 73 -4.81 13.17 0.05
N ASP A 74 -4.75 14.48 0.29
CA ASP A 74 -4.07 15.06 1.43
C ASP A 74 -4.72 14.70 2.77
N GLU A 75 -6.05 14.62 2.80
CA GLU A 75 -6.82 14.22 3.98
C GLU A 75 -6.52 12.76 4.35
N ILE A 76 -6.47 11.87 3.35
CA ILE A 76 -6.13 10.46 3.59
C ILE A 76 -4.68 10.31 3.99
N LEU A 77 -3.75 11.00 3.34
CA LEU A 77 -2.35 10.97 3.73
C LEU A 77 -2.18 11.46 5.17
N SER A 78 -2.93 12.49 5.58
CA SER A 78 -2.95 12.97 6.96
C SER A 78 -3.48 11.91 7.94
N LEU A 79 -4.53 11.18 7.57
CA LEU A 79 -5.04 10.06 8.37
C LEU A 79 -4.00 8.93 8.50
N ILE A 80 -3.37 8.52 7.41
CA ILE A 80 -2.34 7.48 7.40
C ILE A 80 -1.18 7.89 8.31
N ARG A 81 -0.70 9.13 8.15
CA ARG A 81 0.41 9.68 8.95
C ARG A 81 0.12 9.65 10.44
N ARG A 82 -1.08 10.07 10.85
CA ARG A 82 -1.46 10.06 12.27
C ARG A 82 -1.47 8.64 12.86
N ASN A 83 -1.69 7.64 12.02
CA ASN A 83 -1.81 6.26 12.42
C ASN A 83 -0.57 5.42 12.11
N THR A 84 0.55 6.00 11.66
CA THR A 84 1.78 5.24 11.38
C THR A 84 2.25 4.35 12.54
N PRO A 85 2.12 4.73 13.84
CA PRO A 85 2.62 3.90 14.94
C PRO A 85 1.83 2.60 15.14
N THR A 86 0.56 2.57 14.72
CA THR A 86 -0.36 1.45 14.98
C THR A 86 -0.74 0.69 13.73
N LEU A 87 -0.59 1.28 12.55
CA LEU A 87 -1.05 0.71 11.29
C LEU A 87 -0.29 -0.59 10.96
N GLN A 88 -1.04 -1.67 10.76
CA GLN A 88 -0.52 -3.01 10.43
C GLN A 88 -0.79 -3.41 8.98
N THR A 89 -1.92 -2.95 8.45
CA THR A 89 -2.32 -3.18 7.05
C THR A 89 -2.70 -1.86 6.41
N LEU A 90 -2.09 -1.58 5.27
CA LEU A 90 -2.38 -0.42 4.43
C LEU A 90 -2.64 -0.89 3.00
N GLU A 91 -3.86 -0.67 2.53
CA GLU A 91 -4.26 -0.92 1.15
C GLU A 91 -4.78 0.37 0.50
N ILE A 92 -4.15 0.74 -0.61
CA ILE A 92 -4.45 1.96 -1.37
C ILE A 92 -4.82 1.53 -2.78
N LEU A 93 -6.05 1.82 -3.20
CA LEU A 93 -6.53 1.64 -4.56
C LEU A 93 -6.62 3.01 -5.24
N LEU A 94 -6.00 3.16 -6.40
CA LEU A 94 -5.81 4.43 -7.08
C LEU A 94 -6.53 4.46 -8.42
N TYR A 95 -7.39 5.47 -8.61
CA TYR A 95 -7.99 5.78 -9.91
C TYR A 95 -7.17 6.78 -10.72
N LEU A 96 -6.32 7.57 -10.07
CA LEU A 96 -5.52 8.63 -10.67
C LEU A 96 -4.05 8.51 -10.24
N VAL A 97 -3.16 9.16 -10.99
CA VAL A 97 -1.75 9.34 -10.60
C VAL A 97 -1.69 10.06 -9.26
N ILE A 98 -1.02 9.46 -8.27
CA ILE A 98 -0.77 10.10 -6.97
C ILE A 98 0.71 10.19 -6.70
N ASP A 99 1.13 11.34 -6.17
CA ASP A 99 2.45 11.48 -5.58
C ASP A 99 2.52 10.75 -4.22
N PHE A 100 3.28 9.65 -4.21
CA PHE A 100 3.50 8.87 -3.00
C PHE A 100 4.43 9.55 -1.99
N THR A 101 5.05 10.70 -2.30
CA THR A 101 5.96 11.38 -1.37
C THR A 101 5.31 11.62 -0.01
N GLY A 102 4.01 11.89 0.00
CA GLY A 102 3.25 12.10 1.22
C GLY A 102 3.09 10.88 2.12
N LEU A 103 3.35 9.66 1.63
CA LEU A 103 3.43 8.46 2.47
C LEU A 103 4.76 8.36 3.21
N PHE A 104 5.81 9.00 2.71
CA PHE A 104 7.17 8.84 3.24
C PHE A 104 7.70 10.08 3.92
N ARG A 105 7.16 11.25 3.63
CA ARG A 105 7.61 12.52 4.21
C ARG A 105 6.58 13.06 5.18
N ASN A 106 7.08 13.48 6.34
CA ASN A 106 6.32 14.30 7.26
C ASN A 106 6.33 15.75 6.73
N PRO A 107 5.17 16.37 6.47
CA PRO A 107 5.11 17.73 5.97
C PRO A 107 5.62 18.77 6.98
N ASP A 108 5.54 18.47 8.28
CA ASP A 108 5.81 19.46 9.34
C ASP A 108 7.31 19.72 9.53
N ASP A 109 8.14 18.67 9.42
CA ASP A 109 9.60 18.73 9.65
C ASP A 109 10.43 18.33 8.41
N GLY A 110 9.78 17.88 7.33
CA GLY A 110 10.44 17.35 6.13
C GLY A 110 11.17 16.02 6.36
N GLY A 111 11.03 15.44 7.56
CA GLY A 111 11.59 14.16 7.96
C GLY A 111 10.90 13.00 7.26
N TYR A 112 11.42 11.80 7.48
CA TYR A 112 10.84 10.59 6.91
C TYR A 112 9.95 9.87 7.92
N LEU A 113 8.84 9.36 7.44
CA LEU A 113 7.88 8.59 8.21
C LEU A 113 8.33 7.13 8.30
N GLU A 114 8.22 6.57 9.50
CA GLU A 114 8.37 5.15 9.77
C GLU A 114 7.03 4.54 10.17
N TYR A 115 6.79 3.32 9.71
CA TYR A 115 5.60 2.53 9.97
C TYR A 115 6.02 1.28 10.75
N PRO A 116 6.30 1.41 12.06
CA PRO A 116 6.93 0.36 12.85
C PRO A 116 6.09 -0.91 12.99
N CYS A 117 4.78 -0.81 12.80
CA CYS A 117 3.83 -1.93 12.94
C CYS A 117 3.32 -2.47 11.59
N LEU A 118 3.71 -1.88 10.45
CA LEU A 118 3.12 -2.24 9.16
C LEU A 118 3.67 -3.58 8.64
N HIS A 119 2.78 -4.55 8.53
CA HIS A 119 3.07 -5.91 8.06
C HIS A 119 2.64 -6.11 6.60
N THR A 120 1.56 -5.46 6.17
CA THR A 120 0.99 -5.59 4.82
C THR A 120 0.87 -4.22 4.17
N LEU A 121 1.49 -4.08 3.00
CA LEU A 121 1.32 -2.92 2.12
C LEU A 121 0.81 -3.38 0.76
N LYS A 122 -0.31 -2.80 0.31
CA LYS A 122 -0.87 -3.05 -1.00
C LYS A 122 -1.15 -1.73 -1.72
N LEU A 123 -0.53 -1.54 -2.87
CA LEU A 123 -0.75 -0.39 -3.76
C LEU A 123 -1.27 -0.93 -5.09
N VAL A 124 -2.44 -0.45 -5.51
CA VAL A 124 -3.10 -0.86 -6.74
C VAL A 124 -3.44 0.40 -7.52
N SER A 125 -3.10 0.46 -8.81
CA SER A 125 -3.56 1.52 -9.70
C SER A 125 -4.29 0.90 -10.89
N PHE A 126 -5.42 1.49 -11.28
CA PHE A 126 -6.24 0.98 -12.38
C PHE A 126 -5.70 1.39 -13.76
N ASP A 127 -5.04 2.54 -13.84
CA ASP A 127 -4.47 3.10 -15.07
C ASP A 127 -3.00 2.71 -15.28
N GLY A 128 -2.39 2.05 -14.30
CA GLY A 128 -0.98 1.65 -14.31
C GLY A 128 0.01 2.81 -14.22
N SER A 129 -0.46 4.03 -13.98
CA SER A 129 0.35 5.22 -13.99
C SER A 129 1.26 5.32 -12.76
N THR A 130 2.38 6.03 -12.90
CA THR A 130 3.33 6.26 -11.79
C THR A 130 3.62 7.74 -11.64
N SER A 131 3.88 8.17 -10.40
CA SER A 131 4.37 9.51 -10.14
C SER A 131 5.82 9.69 -10.60
N SER A 132 6.25 10.94 -10.63
CA SER A 132 7.65 11.35 -10.70
C SER A 132 8.51 10.57 -9.70
N GLN A 133 9.72 10.21 -10.14
CA GLN A 133 10.62 9.34 -9.39
C GLN A 133 11.03 9.98 -8.07
N MET A 134 10.49 9.46 -6.97
CA MET A 134 10.96 9.81 -5.65
C MET A 134 12.23 9.00 -5.33
N SER A 135 13.28 9.71 -4.92
CA SER A 135 14.44 9.10 -4.26
C SER A 135 14.36 9.41 -2.76
N THR A 136 14.54 8.38 -1.94
CA THR A 136 14.63 8.50 -0.49
C THR A 136 16.10 8.51 -0.05
N ARG A 137 16.37 9.09 1.11
CA ARG A 137 17.69 8.94 1.74
C ARG A 137 17.93 7.47 2.04
N LYS A 138 19.11 6.96 1.66
CA LYS A 138 19.50 5.54 1.82
C LYS A 138 19.41 5.01 3.25
N SER A 139 19.44 5.86 4.27
CA SER A 139 19.40 5.45 5.68
C SER A 139 18.00 5.18 6.23
N VAL A 140 16.95 5.60 5.53
CA VAL A 140 15.57 5.54 6.04
C VAL A 140 14.98 4.17 5.79
N VAL A 141 14.36 3.57 6.80
CA VAL A 141 13.69 2.27 6.73
C VAL A 141 12.20 2.47 7.04
N PRO A 142 11.34 2.78 6.05
CA PRO A 142 9.95 3.12 6.33
C PRO A 142 9.13 1.95 6.86
N PHE A 143 9.46 0.71 6.47
CA PHE A 143 8.64 -0.47 6.77
C PHE A 143 9.48 -1.59 7.40
N PRO A 144 10.03 -1.40 8.61
CA PRO A 144 10.97 -2.35 9.23
C PRO A 144 10.36 -3.72 9.54
N ARG A 145 9.02 -3.84 9.57
CA ARG A 145 8.28 -5.08 9.86
C ARG A 145 7.46 -5.59 8.68
N LEU A 146 7.71 -5.09 7.46
CA LEU A 146 6.93 -5.49 6.30
C LEU A 146 7.12 -6.98 6.00
N ARG A 147 6.00 -7.70 5.87
CA ARG A 147 5.97 -9.14 5.56
C ARG A 147 5.38 -9.39 4.17
N LYS A 148 4.39 -8.60 3.79
CA LYS A 148 3.65 -8.75 2.53
C LYS A 148 3.64 -7.44 1.76
N LEU A 149 4.16 -7.48 0.53
CA LEU A 149 4.07 -6.37 -0.42
C LEU A 149 3.26 -6.81 -1.64
N VAL A 150 2.26 -6.01 -2.02
CA VAL A 150 1.50 -6.17 -3.25
C VAL A 150 1.53 -4.86 -4.02
N LEU A 151 2.23 -4.85 -5.14
CA LEU A 151 2.19 -3.77 -6.11
C LEU A 151 1.49 -4.25 -7.37
N SER A 152 0.26 -3.80 -7.57
CA SER A 152 -0.49 -3.94 -8.82
C SER A 152 -0.42 -2.62 -9.60
N MET A 153 0.80 -2.12 -9.78
CA MET A 153 1.14 -0.90 -10.52
C MET A 153 2.62 -0.94 -10.88
N VAL A 154 3.05 -0.11 -11.84
CA VAL A 154 4.47 0.04 -12.16
C VAL A 154 5.20 0.62 -10.95
N TYR A 155 6.43 0.16 -10.70
CA TYR A 155 7.19 0.55 -9.50
C TYR A 155 7.45 2.08 -9.46
N PRO A 156 6.89 2.82 -8.48
CA PRO A 156 6.88 4.28 -8.56
C PRO A 156 8.20 4.91 -8.09
N PHE A 157 9.04 4.20 -7.33
CA PHE A 157 10.26 4.76 -6.74
C PHE A 157 11.49 4.64 -7.64
N GLY A 158 12.48 5.52 -7.44
CA GLY A 158 13.79 5.45 -8.09
C GLY A 158 14.84 4.64 -7.31
N ASP A 159 14.45 4.06 -6.17
CA ASP A 159 15.33 3.33 -5.27
C ASP A 159 14.63 2.11 -4.62
N ASP A 160 15.31 1.45 -3.69
CA ASP A 160 14.83 0.26 -2.98
C ASP A 160 13.96 0.53 -1.75
N VAL A 161 13.36 1.73 -1.61
CA VAL A 161 12.68 2.15 -0.38
C VAL A 161 11.68 1.14 0.19
N LEU A 162 10.92 0.43 -0.67
CA LEU A 162 9.93 -0.56 -0.22
C LEU A 162 10.54 -1.87 0.30
N PHE A 163 11.81 -2.13 -0.01
CA PHE A 163 12.52 -3.36 0.35
C PHE A 163 13.57 -3.12 1.44
N ARG A 164 13.79 -1.85 1.81
CA ARG A 164 14.84 -1.51 2.75
C ARG A 164 14.46 -1.98 4.16
N GLY A 165 15.40 -2.67 4.81
CA GLY A 165 15.30 -3.08 6.21
C GLY A 165 14.27 -4.18 6.53
N ASN A 166 13.60 -4.77 5.54
CA ASN A 166 12.62 -5.83 5.73
C ASN A 166 13.11 -7.24 5.33
N ALA A 167 14.41 -7.37 5.03
CA ALA A 167 15.10 -8.62 4.71
C ALA A 167 14.69 -9.82 5.59
N THR A 168 14.61 -9.63 6.91
CA THR A 168 14.34 -10.71 7.87
C THR A 168 12.84 -10.94 8.15
N THR A 169 11.95 -10.13 7.58
CA THR A 169 10.50 -10.20 7.80
C THR A 169 9.72 -10.51 6.53
N PHE A 170 10.28 -10.25 5.35
CA PHE A 170 9.58 -10.39 4.09
C PHE A 170 9.26 -11.84 3.73
N GLU A 171 7.99 -12.12 3.46
CA GLU A 171 7.44 -13.45 3.22
C GLU A 171 6.78 -13.57 1.85
N TYR A 172 6.13 -12.50 1.39
CA TYR A 172 5.33 -12.50 0.18
C TYR A 172 5.52 -11.20 -0.61
N VAL A 173 5.75 -11.36 -1.91
CA VAL A 173 5.92 -10.25 -2.85
C VAL A 173 5.08 -10.48 -4.08
N LYS A 174 4.24 -9.51 -4.44
CA LYS A 174 3.59 -9.44 -5.76
C LYS A 174 3.96 -8.13 -6.42
N LEU A 175 4.51 -8.17 -7.63
CA LEU A 175 5.00 -7.01 -8.36
C LEU A 175 4.50 -7.03 -9.80
N VAL A 176 4.33 -5.85 -10.40
CA VAL A 176 4.21 -5.72 -11.86
C VAL A 176 5.61 -5.58 -12.45
N PRO A 177 5.99 -6.45 -13.40
CA PRO A 177 7.31 -6.41 -14.01
C PRO A 177 7.47 -5.19 -14.95
N CYS A 178 8.48 -4.34 -14.71
CA CYS A 178 8.91 -3.29 -15.64
C CYS A 178 10.44 -3.10 -15.62
N THR A 179 11.03 -2.60 -16.72
CA THR A 179 12.50 -2.45 -16.87
C THR A 179 13.12 -1.68 -15.70
N LYS A 180 12.45 -0.60 -15.28
CA LYS A 180 12.83 0.22 -14.12
C LYS A 180 12.91 -0.58 -12.82
N LEU A 181 11.92 -1.44 -12.55
CA LEU A 181 11.92 -2.29 -11.35
C LEU A 181 13.13 -3.24 -11.38
N VAL A 182 13.43 -3.86 -12.53
CA VAL A 182 14.59 -4.75 -12.68
C VAL A 182 15.89 -3.99 -12.40
N GLU A 183 16.03 -2.77 -12.93
CA GLU A 183 17.19 -1.91 -12.69
C GLU A 183 17.35 -1.58 -11.21
N VAL A 184 16.28 -1.15 -10.54
CA VAL A 184 16.29 -0.88 -9.09
C VAL A 184 16.70 -2.13 -8.30
N LEU A 185 16.03 -3.26 -8.54
CA LEU A 185 16.31 -4.49 -7.79
C LEU A 185 17.76 -4.97 -7.99
N LYS A 186 18.32 -4.82 -9.19
CA LYS A 186 19.75 -5.12 -9.48
C LYS A 186 20.69 -4.12 -8.81
N GLN A 187 20.46 -2.82 -9.01
CA GLN A 187 21.31 -1.75 -8.51
C GLN A 187 21.44 -1.80 -6.98
N TYR A 188 20.34 -2.06 -6.28
CA TYR A 188 20.28 -2.08 -4.82
C TYR A 188 20.43 -3.48 -4.23
N LYS A 189 20.62 -4.52 -5.07
CA LYS A 189 20.84 -5.91 -4.64
C LYS A 189 19.77 -6.41 -3.66
N VAL A 190 18.51 -6.01 -3.89
CA VAL A 190 17.39 -6.29 -2.98
C VAL A 190 17.29 -7.79 -2.67
N PHE A 191 17.33 -8.62 -3.69
CA PHE A 191 17.13 -10.06 -3.54
C PHE A 191 18.41 -10.83 -3.86
N THR A 192 19.37 -10.78 -2.94
CA THR A 192 20.50 -11.73 -2.97
C THR A 192 20.09 -13.04 -2.31
N PRO A 193 20.65 -14.20 -2.71
CA PRO A 193 20.25 -15.53 -2.22
C PRO A 193 20.22 -15.73 -0.69
N ILE A 194 20.84 -14.84 0.08
CA ILE A 194 20.94 -14.90 1.55
C ILE A 194 20.13 -13.79 2.24
N SER A 195 19.73 -12.75 1.51
CA SER A 195 19.14 -11.54 2.10
C SER A 195 17.74 -11.71 2.65
N HIS A 196 16.96 -12.69 2.15
CA HIS A 196 15.54 -12.82 2.46
C HIS A 196 15.15 -14.23 2.90
N PRO A 197 15.60 -14.70 4.08
CA PRO A 197 15.44 -16.08 4.52
C PRO A 197 13.97 -16.50 4.74
N LYS A 198 13.04 -15.55 4.88
CA LYS A 198 11.61 -15.82 5.07
C LYS A 198 10.79 -15.71 3.78
N LEU A 199 11.39 -15.30 2.67
CA LEU A 199 10.66 -15.07 1.43
C LEU A 199 10.20 -16.40 0.82
N GLN A 200 8.89 -16.64 0.84
CA GLN A 200 8.27 -17.89 0.41
C GLN A 200 7.68 -17.78 -1.00
N CYS A 201 7.20 -16.59 -1.36
CA CYS A 201 6.45 -16.40 -2.60
C CYS A 201 6.81 -15.08 -3.28
N VAL A 202 7.12 -15.17 -4.57
CA VAL A 202 7.27 -14.03 -5.46
C VAL A 202 6.34 -14.24 -6.66
N ILE A 203 5.39 -13.31 -6.81
CA ILE A 203 4.41 -13.32 -7.91
C ILE A 203 4.69 -12.15 -8.82
N PHE A 204 4.82 -12.43 -10.12
CA PHE A 204 4.86 -11.40 -11.14
C PHE A 204 3.49 -11.31 -11.80
N ASN A 205 2.92 -10.11 -11.73
CA ASN A 205 1.61 -9.83 -12.28
C ASN A 205 1.76 -9.15 -13.63
N THR A 206 1.48 -9.85 -14.72
CA THR A 206 1.47 -9.28 -16.08
C THR A 206 0.20 -8.48 -16.37
N LEU A 207 -0.73 -8.42 -15.40
CA LEU A 207 -2.01 -7.70 -15.47
C LEU A 207 -1.81 -6.19 -15.29
N LEU A 208 -1.41 -5.48 -16.34
CA LEU A 208 -1.83 -4.11 -16.56
C LEU A 208 -2.14 -3.92 -18.05
N GLY A 209 -3.17 -3.14 -18.34
CA GLY A 209 -3.62 -2.79 -19.69
C GLY A 209 -2.56 -1.99 -20.48
N PRO A 210 -2.95 -1.21 -21.51
CA PRO A 210 -2.02 -0.63 -22.48
C PRO A 210 -1.19 0.51 -21.87
N VAL A 211 -0.22 0.17 -21.02
CA VAL A 211 0.83 1.09 -20.58
C VAL A 211 1.99 0.90 -21.54
N SER A 212 2.37 1.97 -22.22
CA SER A 212 3.32 2.03 -23.34
C SER A 212 4.78 1.72 -22.99
N ASP A 213 5.04 1.19 -21.79
CA ASP A 213 6.41 0.89 -21.37
C ASP A 213 6.84 -0.48 -21.89
N VAL A 214 8.10 -0.53 -22.33
CA VAL A 214 8.75 -1.71 -22.91
C VAL A 214 8.67 -2.88 -21.92
N PHE A 215 7.69 -3.75 -22.12
CA PHE A 215 7.60 -5.01 -21.38
C PHE A 215 8.80 -5.87 -21.76
N VAL A 216 9.62 -6.22 -20.76
CA VAL A 216 10.66 -7.23 -20.95
C VAL A 216 9.96 -8.58 -21.16
N SER A 217 10.53 -9.43 -22.02
CA SER A 217 9.93 -10.75 -22.28
C SER A 217 9.73 -11.54 -20.99
N THR A 218 8.64 -12.32 -20.92
CA THR A 218 8.32 -13.19 -19.78
C THR A 218 9.51 -14.06 -19.37
N ASP A 219 10.25 -14.62 -20.34
CA ASP A 219 11.45 -15.43 -20.08
C ASP A 219 12.56 -14.64 -19.38
N THR A 220 12.82 -13.39 -19.77
CA THR A 220 13.80 -12.53 -19.10
C THR A 220 13.39 -12.25 -17.66
N TYR A 221 12.09 -12.03 -17.42
CA TYR A 221 11.56 -11.84 -16.07
C TYR A 221 11.62 -13.09 -15.22
N LEU A 222 11.27 -14.25 -15.77
CA LEU A 222 11.36 -15.51 -15.04
C LEU A 222 12.81 -15.83 -14.68
N ARG A 223 13.77 -15.60 -15.58
CA ARG A 223 15.20 -15.75 -15.27
C ARG A 223 15.65 -14.78 -14.19
N PHE A 224 15.20 -13.53 -14.27
CA PHE A 224 15.45 -12.55 -13.22
C PHE A 224 14.85 -13.00 -11.89
N ALA A 225 13.58 -13.40 -11.87
CA ALA A 225 12.83 -13.93 -10.73
C ALA A 225 13.52 -15.14 -10.06
N LEU A 226 13.99 -16.08 -10.87
CA LEU A 226 14.72 -17.25 -10.40
C LEU A 226 16.10 -16.87 -9.86
N SER A 227 16.76 -15.87 -10.45
CA SER A 227 18.05 -15.37 -9.95
C SER A 227 17.95 -14.66 -8.60
N ILE A 228 16.82 -14.00 -8.33
CA ILE A 228 16.62 -13.19 -7.13
C ILE A 228 16.21 -14.05 -5.92
N ALA A 229 15.41 -15.09 -6.14
CA ALA A 229 14.86 -15.89 -5.05
C ALA A 229 14.93 -17.39 -5.38
N PRO A 230 16.14 -17.99 -5.40
CA PRO A 230 16.34 -19.38 -5.82
C PRO A 230 15.62 -20.42 -4.94
N GLY A 231 15.10 -20.03 -3.77
CA GLY A 231 14.27 -20.88 -2.89
C GLY A 231 12.80 -20.49 -2.80
N ALA A 232 12.37 -19.38 -3.42
CA ALA A 232 10.98 -18.95 -3.36
C ALA A 232 10.16 -19.62 -4.47
N SER A 233 8.87 -19.86 -4.19
CA SER A 233 7.93 -20.21 -5.24
C SER A 233 7.71 -18.99 -6.15
N VAL A 234 8.21 -19.07 -7.37
CA VAL A 234 7.96 -18.07 -8.42
C VAL A 234 6.74 -18.52 -9.21
N ARG A 235 5.70 -17.69 -9.25
CA ARG A 235 4.48 -17.97 -10.01
C ARG A 235 4.17 -16.81 -10.95
N GLU A 236 3.84 -17.16 -12.18
CA GLU A 236 3.14 -16.28 -13.10
C GLU A 236 1.64 -16.53 -12.93
N ILE A 237 0.87 -15.46 -12.77
CA ILE A 237 -0.59 -15.54 -12.81
C ILE A 237 -1.02 -15.08 -14.21
N PRO A 238 -1.49 -16.00 -15.07
CA PRO A 238 -1.96 -15.64 -16.39
C PRO A 238 -3.17 -14.72 -16.31
N ASN A 239 -3.35 -13.93 -17.36
CA ASN A 239 -4.44 -12.98 -17.47
C ASN A 239 -5.79 -13.73 -17.37
N LEU A 240 -6.61 -13.43 -16.35
CA LEU A 240 -7.99 -13.92 -16.27
C LEU A 240 -8.81 -13.02 -17.20
N SER A 241 -8.82 -13.39 -18.49
CA SER A 241 -9.65 -12.77 -19.54
C SER A 241 -11.13 -13.02 -19.32
#